data_AF-A0ABD0JVT5-F1
#
_entry.id   AF-A0ABD0JVT5-F1
#
_cell.length_a   1.000
_cell.length_b   1.000
_cell.length_c   1.000
_cell.angle_alpha   90.00
_cell.angle_beta   90.00
_cell.angle_gamma   90.00
#
_symmetry.space_group_name_H-M   'P 1'
#
loop_
_entity.id
_entity.type
_entity.pdbx_description
1 polymer ?
#
loop_
_entity_poly.entity_id
_entity_poly.type
_entity_poly.pdbx_seq_one_letter_code
_entity_poly.pdbx_strand_id
1 'polypeptide(L)' 'EKAEVIRPYGGGSGDIFLDGLSCTGHETSVRDCSWRGKGGPDDGIGQLRYACSHALDVGVDCG' A
#
# COMPACT_ATOMS: atom_id res chain seq x y z
N GLU A 1 15.12 6.22 23.10
CA GLU A 1 13.73 6.67 22.81
C GLU A 1 13.13 5.85 21.65
N LYS A 2 11.80 5.72 21.54
CA LYS A 2 11.11 5.14 20.35
C LYS A 2 10.29 6.24 19.67
N ALA A 3 10.50 6.43 18.36
CA ALA A 3 9.66 7.30 17.55
C ALA A 3 8.29 6.62 17.33
N GLU A 4 7.22 7.38 17.50
CA GLU A 4 5.85 6.94 17.22
C GLU A 4 5.55 7.17 15.74
N VAL A 5 5.11 6.12 15.04
CA VAL A 5 4.60 6.24 13.67
C VAL A 5 3.21 6.86 13.76
N ILE A 6 3.08 8.10 13.32
CA ILE A 6 1.80 8.82 13.28
C ILE A 6 0.91 8.12 12.25
N ARG A 7 -0.28 7.66 12.69
CA ARG A 7 -1.32 7.04 11.85
C ARG A 7 -2.58 7.90 11.89
N PRO A 8 -2.68 8.96 11.07
CA PRO A 8 -3.74 9.97 11.18
C PRO A 8 -5.14 9.37 11.03
N TYR A 9 -5.27 8.33 10.22
CA TYR A 9 -6.54 7.65 9.91
C TYR A 9 -6.64 6.26 10.55
N GLY A 10 -5.69 5.88 11.41
CA GLY A 10 -5.58 4.51 11.92
C GLY A 10 -5.10 3.51 10.87
N GLY A 11 -5.18 2.22 11.20
CA GLY A 11 -4.89 1.12 10.28
C GLY A 11 -6.13 0.28 10.02
N GLY A 12 -6.21 -0.34 8.85
CA GLY A 12 -7.29 -1.24 8.46
C GLY A 12 -7.20 -2.64 9.08
N SER A 13 -7.98 -3.56 8.51
CA SER A 13 -8.00 -4.98 8.86
C SER A 13 -8.37 -5.84 7.64
N GLY A 14 -7.86 -7.06 7.56
CA GLY A 14 -8.15 -7.99 6.46
C GLY A 14 -7.03 -8.00 5.41
N ASP A 15 -7.40 -8.16 4.15
CA ASP A 15 -6.44 -8.23 3.05
C ASP A 15 -5.91 -6.83 2.68
N ILE A 16 -4.61 -6.76 2.40
CA ILE A 16 -3.97 -5.56 1.84
C ILE A 16 -3.90 -5.73 0.33
N PHE A 17 -4.63 -4.90 -0.40
CA PHE A 17 -4.82 -5.07 -1.84
C PHE A 17 -3.72 -4.46 -2.72
N LEU A 18 -3.06 -3.40 -2.26
CA LEU A 18 -2.12 -2.63 -3.06
C LEU A 18 -0.86 -2.30 -2.24
N ASP A 19 0.32 -2.48 -2.84
CA ASP A 19 1.61 -2.03 -2.30
C ASP A 19 2.48 -1.43 -3.41
N GLY A 20 3.29 -0.43 -3.07
CA GLY A 20 4.29 0.15 -3.96
C GLY A 20 3.71 0.74 -5.25
N LEU A 21 2.65 1.54 -5.13
CA LEU A 21 2.08 2.29 -6.26
C LEU A 21 3.17 3.15 -6.94
N SER A 22 3.26 3.03 -8.26
CA SER A 22 4.12 3.81 -9.14
C SER A 22 3.26 4.41 -10.25
N CYS A 23 2.49 5.43 -9.89
CA CYS A 23 1.62 6.17 -10.80
C CYS A 23 2.42 7.19 -11.64
N THR A 24 1.97 7.44 -12.85
CA THR A 24 2.43 8.53 -13.72
C THR A 24 1.80 9.87 -13.37
N GLY A 25 0.69 9.85 -12.63
CA GLY A 25 -0.09 11.04 -12.23
C GLY A 25 -1.22 11.39 -13.19
N HIS A 26 -1.45 10.57 -14.22
CA HIS A 26 -2.51 10.79 -15.23
C HIS A 26 -3.57 9.68 -15.20
N GLU A 27 -3.40 8.68 -14.34
CA GLU A 27 -4.37 7.61 -14.13
C GLU A 27 -5.67 8.14 -13.53
N THR A 28 -6.81 7.59 -13.93
CA THR A 28 -8.12 7.95 -13.38
C THR A 28 -8.44 7.20 -12.08
N SER A 29 -7.71 6.12 -11.79
CA SER A 29 -7.84 5.31 -10.58
C SER A 29 -6.48 4.81 -10.12
N VAL A 30 -6.28 4.75 -8.80
CA VAL A 30 -5.05 4.18 -8.20
C VAL A 30 -4.83 2.72 -8.56
N ARG A 31 -5.87 1.99 -8.98
CA ARG A 31 -5.75 0.60 -9.46
C ARG A 31 -5.14 0.49 -10.85
N ASP A 32 -5.15 1.59 -11.62
CA ASP A 32 -4.60 1.61 -12.98
C ASP A 32 -3.09 1.85 -13.00
N CYS A 33 -2.53 2.36 -11.89
CA CYS A 33 -1.10 2.53 -11.74
C CYS A 33 -0.34 1.19 -11.85
N SER A 34 0.96 1.25 -12.08
CA SER A 34 1.85 0.11 -11.83
C SER A 34 2.01 -0.07 -10.32
N TRP A 35 2.04 -1.30 -9.84
CA TRP A 35 2.20 -1.59 -8.42
C TRP A 35 2.78 -3.00 -8.22
N ARG A 36 3.32 -3.26 -7.03
CA ARG A 36 3.97 -4.53 -6.69
C ARG A 36 2.93 -5.65 -6.69
N GLY A 37 2.96 -6.53 -7.69
CA GLY A 37 1.97 -7.61 -7.88
C GLY A 37 1.27 -7.58 -9.24
N LYS A 38 1.37 -6.47 -9.99
CA LYS A 38 0.89 -6.37 -11.37
C LYS A 38 1.94 -6.94 -12.34
N GLY A 39 2.16 -8.26 -12.35
CA GLY A 39 2.89 -8.95 -13.45
C GLY A 39 3.98 -9.98 -13.11
N GLY A 40 3.73 -10.97 -12.25
CA GLY A 40 4.64 -12.11 -12.07
C GLY A 40 3.95 -13.32 -11.43
N PRO A 41 4.55 -14.54 -11.49
CA PRO A 41 4.02 -15.78 -10.90
C PRO A 41 3.93 -15.75 -9.37
N ASP A 42 4.40 -14.66 -8.76
CA ASP A 42 4.31 -14.38 -7.34
C ASP A 42 3.10 -13.47 -7.13
N ASP A 43 1.92 -14.06 -7.02
CA ASP A 43 0.68 -13.42 -6.55
C ASP A 43 0.70 -13.19 -5.03
N GLY A 44 1.91 -13.04 -4.47
CA GLY A 44 2.23 -13.03 -3.04
C GLY A 44 1.69 -11.80 -2.31
N ILE A 45 0.37 -11.73 -2.15
CA ILE A 45 -0.25 -11.21 -0.93
C ILE A 45 0.15 -12.13 0.22
N GLY A 46 1.35 -11.89 0.74
CA GLY A 46 1.85 -12.57 1.92
C GLY A 46 3.04 -13.47 1.63
N GLN A 47 4.12 -13.17 2.36
CA GLN A 47 5.30 -14.02 2.54
C GLN A 47 6.33 -13.92 1.41
N LEU A 48 7.15 -12.86 1.43
CA LEU A 48 8.55 -12.94 1.88
C LEU A 48 9.30 -11.61 1.63
N ARG A 49 10.02 -11.16 2.67
CA ARG A 49 10.97 -10.03 2.78
C ARG A 49 10.50 -8.56 2.87
N TYR A 50 9.30 -8.18 2.40
CA TYR A 50 8.76 -6.81 2.60
C TYR A 50 7.25 -6.84 2.90
N ALA A 51 6.88 -7.38 4.07
CA ALA A 51 5.49 -7.49 4.46
C ALA A 51 4.90 -6.10 4.75
N CYS A 52 3.99 -5.63 3.89
CA CYS A 52 3.06 -4.60 4.28
C CYS A 52 2.17 -5.09 5.43
N SER A 53 1.81 -4.17 6.32
CA SER A 53 0.88 -4.42 7.42
C SER A 53 -0.02 -3.21 7.55
N HIS A 54 -1.16 -3.35 8.21
CA HIS A 54 -2.06 -2.23 8.49
C HIS A 54 -1.44 -1.12 9.34
N ALA A 55 -0.25 -1.33 9.90
CA ALA A 55 0.52 -0.25 10.51
C ALA A 55 1.12 0.73 9.48
N LEU A 56 1.12 0.37 8.19
CA LEU A 56 1.68 1.11 7.06
C LEU A 56 0.62 1.55 6.04
N ASP A 57 -0.66 1.41 6.38
CA ASP A 57 -1.74 1.83 5.48
C ASP A 57 -1.62 3.33 5.17
N VAL A 58 -1.79 3.66 3.89
CA VAL A 58 -1.74 5.03 3.40
C VAL A 58 -3.10 5.72 3.55
N GLY A 59 -3.08 7.00 3.90
CA GLY A 59 -4.26 7.88 3.87
C GLY A 59 -3.92 9.19 3.17
N VAL A 60 -4.92 9.82 2.56
CA VAL A 60 -4.79 11.10 1.85
C VAL A 60 -5.84 12.08 2.37
N ASP A 61 -5.46 13.36 2.46
CA ASP A 61 -6.38 14.48 2.72
C ASP A 61 -6.42 15.35 1.46
N CYS A 62 -7.61 15.58 0.92
CA CYS A 62 -7.81 16.38 -0.29
C CYS A 62 -8.41 17.74 0.09
N GLY A 63 -7.80 18.83 -0.40
CA GLY A 63 -8.28 20.20 -0.17
C GLY A 63 -9.50 20.59 -1.01
#